data_AF-A0A822EEZ7-F1
#
_entry.id   AF-A0A822EEZ7-F1
#
_cell.length_a   1.000
_cell.length_b   1.000
_cell.length_c   1.000
_cell.angle_alpha   90.00
_cell.angle_beta   90.00
_cell.angle_gamma   90.00
#
_symmetry.space_group_name_H-M   'P 1'
#
loop_
_entity.id
_entity.type
_entity.pdbx_description
1 polymer ?
#
loop_
_entity_poly.entity_id
_entity_poly.type
_entity_poly.pdbx_seq_one_letter_code
_entity_poly.pdbx_strand_id
1 'polypeptide(L)'
;FKNTWIELIFKPISKLILYCWPYSPKYVVNGISSMCVFLFSGIVHEYYTYVAFSKFSGNQIIFFLLQGLAVCIEYILKRQFHQIYIPKSISFLLTFIFNGITAGYFMQPWISYFVKRQAFKYSLMNLIIRILSDKY
;
A
#
# COMPACT_ATOMS: atom_id res chain seq x y z
N PHE A 1 -4.65 16.26 4.42
CA PHE A 1 -3.97 14.95 4.30
C PHE A 1 -2.54 15.03 3.76
N LYS A 2 -2.26 15.65 2.61
CA LYS A 2 -0.88 15.70 2.04
C LYS A 2 0.17 16.24 3.01
N ASN A 3 -0.14 17.31 3.73
CA ASN A 3 0.80 17.93 4.67
C ASN A 3 0.96 17.10 5.96
N THR A 4 -0.05 16.34 6.37
CA THR A 4 -0.04 15.59 7.63
C THR A 4 1.08 14.54 7.65
N TRP A 5 1.23 13.76 6.58
CA TRP A 5 2.30 12.76 6.45
C TRP A 5 3.70 13.38 6.37
N ILE A 6 3.79 14.55 5.73
CA ILE A 6 5.05 15.26 5.56
C ILE A 6 5.51 15.83 6.91
N GLU A 7 4.61 16.47 7.65
CA GLU A 7 4.94 17.08 8.95
C GLU A 7 5.17 16.03 10.04
N LEU A 8 4.37 14.97 10.09
CA LEU A 8 4.44 13.98 11.18
C LEU A 8 5.56 12.95 11.02
N ILE A 9 5.90 12.60 9.78
CA ILE A 9 6.81 11.47 9.52
C ILE A 9 7.99 11.90 8.69
N PHE A 10 7.76 12.48 7.51
CA PHE A 10 8.84 12.80 6.59
C PHE A 10 9.87 13.75 7.23
N LYS A 11 9.43 14.92 7.72
CA LYS A 11 10.33 15.93 8.27
C LYS A 11 11.07 15.46 9.53
N PRO A 12 10.41 14.83 10.53
CA PRO A 12 11.12 14.31 11.69
C PRO A 12 12.17 13.27 11.31
N ILE A 13 11.85 12.36 10.38
CA ILE A 13 12.80 11.34 9.93
C ILE A 13 13.94 11.97 9.16
N SER A 14 13.67 12.91 8.24
CA SER A 14 14.72 13.63 7.54
C SER A 14 15.66 14.36 8.50
N LYS A 15 15.11 15.01 9.54
CA LYS A 15 15.90 15.67 10.59
C LYS A 15 16.72 14.68 11.39
N LEU A 16 16.15 13.54 11.76
CA LEU A 16 16.85 12.48 12.50
C LEU A 16 18.01 11.89 11.67
N ILE A 17 17.78 11.62 10.38
CA ILE A 17 18.83 11.13 9.48
C ILE A 17 19.95 12.16 9.36
N LEU A 18 19.63 13.44 9.17
CA LEU A 18 20.64 14.50 9.09
C LEU A 18 21.35 14.74 10.43
N TYR A 19 20.70 14.46 11.56
CA TYR A 19 21.34 14.49 12.86
C TYR A 19 22.34 13.35 13.02
N CYS A 20 21.97 12.12 12.65
CA CYS A 20 22.83 10.93 12.76
C CYS A 20 23.90 10.86 11.65
N TRP A 21 23.63 11.42 10.47
CA TRP A 21 24.52 11.42 9.32
C TRP A 21 24.44 12.77 8.58
N PRO A 22 25.11 13.82 9.10
CA PRO A 22 25.02 15.20 8.58
C PRO A 22 25.44 15.38 7.12
N TYR A 23 26.42 14.58 6.66
CA TYR A 23 26.95 14.64 5.29
C TYR A 23 26.17 13.74 4.30
N SER A 24 25.01 13.21 4.71
CA SER A 24 24.16 12.42 3.82
C SER A 24 23.74 13.22 2.60
N PRO A 25 23.84 12.66 1.39
CA PRO A 25 23.30 13.31 0.21
C PRO A 25 21.77 13.49 0.32
N LYS A 26 21.25 14.68 -0.02
CA LYS A 26 19.82 15.01 0.11
C LYS A 26 18.88 13.99 -0.52
N TYR A 27 19.27 13.38 -1.64
CA TYR A 27 18.46 12.37 -2.31
C TYR A 27 18.32 11.07 -1.51
N VAL A 28 19.37 10.67 -0.78
CA VAL A 28 19.35 9.50 0.11
C VAL A 28 18.41 9.79 1.28
N VAL A 29 18.54 10.97 1.90
CA VAL A 29 17.67 11.40 3.00
C VAL A 29 16.20 11.42 2.56
N ASN A 30 15.92 12.00 1.40
CA ASN A 30 14.56 12.06 0.85
C ASN A 30 14.01 10.67 0.50
N GLY A 31 14.85 9.79 -0.06
CA GLY A 31 14.46 8.42 -0.40
C GLY A 31 14.10 7.61 0.84
N ILE A 32 14.98 7.59 1.84
CA ILE A 32 14.74 6.89 3.12
C ILE A 32 13.50 7.47 3.82
N SER A 33 13.40 8.80 3.89
CA SER A 33 12.24 9.45 4.53
C SER A 33 10.93 9.11 3.81
N SER A 34 10.94 9.07 2.48
CA SER A 34 9.77 8.64 1.69
C SER A 34 9.42 7.18 1.98
N MET A 35 10.40 6.27 1.98
CA MET A 35 10.20 4.87 2.32
C MET A 35 9.56 4.69 3.70
N CYS A 36 10.01 5.45 4.70
CA CYS A 36 9.42 5.41 6.03
C CYS A 36 7.97 5.91 6.06
N VAL A 37 7.64 6.97 5.30
CA VAL A 37 6.25 7.44 5.15
C VAL A 37 5.37 6.35 4.55
N PHE A 38 5.83 5.70 3.48
CA PHE A 38 5.10 4.61 2.85
C PHE A 38 4.94 3.40 3.78
N LEU A 39 6.00 3.00 4.47
CA LEU A 39 5.94 1.93 5.47
C LEU A 39 4.91 2.23 6.56
N PHE A 40 4.93 3.44 7.12
CA PHE A 40 3.96 3.83 8.14
C PHE A 40 2.52 3.85 7.57
N SER A 41 2.32 4.34 6.35
CA SER A 41 1.01 4.27 5.69
C SER A 41 0.53 2.83 5.57
N GLY A 42 1.42 1.90 5.22
CA GLY A 42 1.13 0.47 5.18
C GLY A 42 0.73 -0.09 6.54
N ILE A 43 1.46 0.25 7.60
CA ILE A 43 1.13 -0.16 8.98
C ILE A 43 -0.26 0.35 9.38
N VAL A 44 -0.58 1.61 9.09
CA VAL A 44 -1.88 2.21 9.42
C VAL A 44 -3.02 1.52 8.68
N HIS A 45 -2.87 1.21 7.39
CA HIS A 45 -3.91 0.51 6.65
C HIS A 45 -4.06 -0.95 7.07
N GLU A 46 -2.95 -1.62 7.40
CA GLU A 46 -2.98 -2.97 7.96
C GLU A 46 -3.64 -2.95 9.35
N TYR A 47 -3.41 -1.93 10.17
CA TYR A 47 -4.09 -1.73 11.45
C TYR A 47 -5.60 -1.52 11.27
N TYR A 48 -6.04 -0.67 10.34
CA TYR A 48 -7.47 -0.51 10.06
C TYR A 48 -8.11 -1.80 9.57
N THR A 49 -7.40 -2.55 8.73
CA THR A 49 -7.83 -3.87 8.26
C THR A 49 -7.94 -4.87 9.41
N TYR A 50 -6.98 -4.86 10.33
CA TYR A 50 -6.99 -5.69 11.52
C TYR A 50 -8.16 -5.32 12.44
N VAL A 51 -8.43 -4.05 12.66
CA VAL A 51 -9.59 -3.60 13.46
C VAL A 51 -10.91 -3.99 12.80
N ALA A 52 -11.01 -3.87 11.47
CA ALA A 52 -12.25 -4.16 10.74
C ALA A 52 -12.53 -5.67 10.56
N PHE A 53 -11.50 -6.48 10.39
CA PHE A 53 -11.63 -7.89 9.96
C PHE A 53 -10.89 -8.89 10.85
N SER A 54 -10.23 -8.43 11.90
CA SER A 54 -9.39 -9.23 12.81
C SER A 54 -8.32 -10.07 12.09
N LYS A 55 -7.84 -9.58 10.94
CA LYS A 55 -6.86 -10.25 10.09
C LYS A 55 -5.69 -9.34 9.81
N PHE A 56 -4.49 -9.84 10.13
CA PHE A 56 -3.21 -9.23 9.78
C PHE A 56 -2.54 -10.11 8.72
N SER A 57 -2.43 -9.61 7.50
CA SER A 57 -1.87 -10.31 6.35
C SER A 57 -0.53 -9.74 5.88
N GLY A 58 -0.23 -8.49 6.24
CA GLY A 58 0.94 -7.75 5.77
C GLY A 58 0.86 -7.32 4.30
N ASN A 59 -0.19 -7.68 3.57
CA ASN A 59 -0.32 -7.36 2.15
C ASN A 59 -0.39 -5.85 1.92
N GLN A 60 -1.03 -5.09 2.81
CA GLN A 60 -1.08 -3.64 2.68
C GLN A 60 0.31 -3.02 2.91
N ILE A 61 1.08 -3.56 3.86
CA ILE A 61 2.46 -3.14 4.09
C ILE A 61 3.31 -3.36 2.83
N ILE A 62 3.21 -4.54 2.21
CA ILE A 62 3.91 -4.86 0.96
C ILE A 62 3.49 -3.89 -0.16
N PHE A 63 2.18 -3.62 -0.31
CA PHE A 63 1.67 -2.68 -1.29
C PHE A 63 2.33 -1.30 -1.15
N PHE A 64 2.30 -0.71 0.06
CA PHE A 64 2.87 0.62 0.25
C PHE A 64 4.39 0.63 0.14
N LEU A 65 5.10 -0.44 0.53
CA LEU A 65 6.54 -0.55 0.30
C LEU A 65 6.90 -0.57 -1.19
N LEU A 66 6.13 -1.28 -2.03
CA LEU A 66 6.32 -1.25 -3.48
C LEU A 66 6.09 0.16 -4.05
N GLN A 67 5.11 0.89 -3.55
CA GLN A 67 4.87 2.28 -3.94
C GLN A 67 6.04 3.19 -3.55
N GLY A 68 6.58 3.04 -2.33
CA GLY A 68 7.76 3.78 -1.90
C GLY A 68 8.99 3.47 -2.75
N LEU A 69 9.22 2.20 -3.08
CA LEU A 69 10.30 1.78 -3.96
C LEU A 69 10.14 2.38 -5.36
N ALA A 70 8.93 2.36 -5.93
CA ALA A 70 8.66 2.96 -7.23
C ALA A 70 8.97 4.46 -7.25
N VAL A 71 8.60 5.20 -6.21
CA VAL A 71 8.93 6.64 -6.07
C VAL A 71 10.44 6.87 -5.98
N CYS A 72 11.16 6.04 -5.21
CA CYS A 72 12.62 6.10 -5.12
C CYS A 72 13.28 5.84 -6.49
N ILE A 73 12.81 4.81 -7.21
CA ILE A 73 13.29 4.48 -8.55
C ILE A 73 12.99 5.61 -9.53
N GLU A 74 11.78 6.16 -9.51
CA GLU A 74 11.39 7.30 -10.36
C GLU A 74 12.32 8.50 -10.12
N TYR A 75 12.64 8.80 -8.86
CA TYR A 75 13.56 9.87 -8.50
C TYR A 75 14.97 9.62 -9.04
N ILE A 76 15.49 8.39 -8.90
CA ILE A 76 16.81 7.99 -9.41
C ILE A 76 16.85 8.09 -10.94
N LEU A 77 15.83 7.55 -11.63
CA LEU A 77 15.73 7.57 -13.08
C LEU A 77 15.65 8.99 -13.63
N LYS A 78 14.83 9.86 -13.03
CA LYS A 78 14.75 11.28 -13.42
C LYS A 78 16.08 12.01 -13.24
N ARG A 79 16.87 11.63 -12.24
CA ARG A 79 18.19 12.22 -12.02
C ARG A 79 19.22 11.71 -13.01
N GLN A 80 19.26 10.40 -13.25
CA GLN A 80 20.22 9.77 -14.17
C GLN A 80 19.93 10.14 -15.62
N PHE A 81 18.65 10.15 -16.01
CA PHE A 81 18.19 10.40 -17.38
C PHE A 81 17.46 11.73 -17.50
N HIS A 82 18.03 12.80 -16.95
CA HIS A 82 17.44 14.14 -16.94
C HIS A 82 17.11 14.70 -18.35
N GLN A 83 17.72 14.16 -19.40
CA GLN A 83 17.50 14.58 -20.80
C GLN A 83 16.35 13.83 -21.48
N ILE A 84 15.86 12.72 -20.92
CA ILE A 84 14.78 11.95 -21.51
C ILE A 84 13.44 12.59 -21.12
N TYR A 85 12.82 13.27 -22.07
CA TYR A 85 11.45 13.76 -21.89
C TYR A 85 10.46 12.59 -21.99
N ILE A 86 9.84 12.24 -20.86
CA ILE A 86 8.75 11.26 -20.82
C ILE A 86 7.43 12.03 -20.94
N PRO A 87 6.63 11.82 -22.02
CA PRO A 87 5.31 12.41 -22.15
C PRO A 87 4.41 12.07 -20.96
N LYS A 88 3.62 13.03 -20.49
CA LYS A 88 2.70 12.85 -19.35
C LYS A 88 1.76 11.66 -19.53
N SER A 89 1.28 11.41 -20.74
CA SER A 89 0.39 10.28 -21.05
C SER A 89 1.06 8.93 -20.81
N ILE A 90 2.34 8.80 -21.13
CA ILE A 90 3.11 7.56 -20.90
C ILE A 90 3.33 7.38 -19.40
N SER A 91 3.73 8.44 -18.69
CA SER A 91 3.89 8.38 -17.23
C SER A 91 2.59 7.99 -16.54
N PHE A 92 1.46 8.58 -16.96
CA PHE A 92 0.14 8.24 -16.45
C PHE A 92 -0.22 6.77 -16.71
N LEU A 93 -0.01 6.27 -17.93
CA LEU A 93 -0.27 4.88 -18.28
C LEU A 93 0.58 3.91 -17.44
N LEU A 94 1.87 4.22 -17.27
CA LEU A 94 2.77 3.42 -16.43
C LEU A 94 2.33 3.40 -14.96
N THR A 95 1.87 4.53 -14.42
CA THR A 95 1.29 4.58 -13.07
C THR A 95 0.03 3.72 -12.97
N PHE A 96 -0.85 3.74 -13.99
CA PHE A 96 -2.05 2.90 -14.02
C PHE A 96 -1.71 1.41 -14.06
N ILE A 97 -0.77 1.01 -14.91
CA ILE A 97 -0.31 -0.38 -15.01
C ILE A 97 0.29 -0.83 -13.68
N PHE A 98 1.18 -0.02 -13.10
CA PHE A 98 1.82 -0.33 -11.83
C PHE A 98 0.80 -0.46 -10.68
N ASN A 99 -0.15 0.46 -10.60
CA ASN A 99 -1.23 0.39 -9.62
C ASN A 99 -2.14 -0.82 -9.86
N GLY A 100 -2.45 -1.14 -11.11
CA GLY A 100 -3.25 -2.33 -11.45
C GLY A 100 -2.58 -3.64 -11.00
N ILE A 101 -1.28 -3.77 -11.25
CA ILE A 101 -0.48 -4.95 -10.84
C ILE A 101 -0.42 -5.06 -9.31
N THR A 102 -0.23 -3.94 -8.61
CA THR A 102 -0.06 -3.93 -7.15
C THR A 102 -1.37 -3.89 -6.38
N ALA A 103 -2.49 -3.50 -7.00
CA ALA A 103 -3.81 -3.36 -6.36
C ALA A 103 -4.28 -4.63 -5.66
N GLY A 104 -3.92 -5.81 -6.17
CA GLY A 104 -4.25 -7.09 -5.55
C GLY A 104 -3.78 -7.18 -4.10
N TYR A 105 -2.58 -6.66 -3.79
CA TYR A 105 -2.05 -6.64 -2.43
C TYR A 105 -2.89 -5.75 -1.49
N PHE A 106 -3.30 -4.58 -1.98
CA PHE A 106 -4.15 -3.68 -1.21
C PHE A 106 -5.55 -4.26 -0.97
N MET A 107 -6.12 -4.90 -2.00
CA MET A 107 -7.50 -5.40 -1.98
C MET A 107 -7.66 -6.77 -1.32
N GLN A 108 -6.58 -7.54 -1.13
CA GLN A 108 -6.67 -8.92 -0.64
C GLN A 108 -7.48 -9.09 0.65
N PRO A 109 -7.35 -8.23 1.69
CA PRO A 109 -8.12 -8.39 2.91
C PRO A 109 -9.63 -8.21 2.68
N TRP A 110 -9.98 -7.24 1.83
CA TRP A 110 -11.36 -6.94 1.45
C TRP A 110 -11.97 -8.09 0.65
N ILE A 111 -11.25 -8.57 -0.38
CA ILE A 111 -11.70 -9.71 -1.19
C ILE A 111 -11.89 -10.94 -0.31
N SER A 112 -10.92 -11.23 0.57
CA SER A 112 -11.02 -12.35 1.52
C SER A 112 -12.26 -12.25 2.40
N TYR A 113 -12.59 -11.06 2.89
CA TYR A 113 -13.77 -10.83 3.70
C TYR A 113 -15.07 -11.04 2.90
N PHE A 114 -15.17 -10.46 1.71
CA PHE A 114 -16.36 -10.61 0.85
C PHE A 114 -16.60 -12.06 0.42
N VAL A 115 -15.55 -12.77 0.03
CA VAL A 115 -15.64 -14.19 -0.35
C VAL A 115 -16.10 -15.05 0.82
N LYS A 116 -15.53 -14.85 2.03
CA LYS A 116 -15.97 -15.57 3.24
C LYS A 116 -17.44 -15.29 3.57
N ARG A 117 -17.88 -14.03 3.46
CA ARG A 117 -19.26 -13.63 3.71
C ARG A 117 -20.23 -14.28 2.71
N GLN A 118 -19.87 -14.35 1.43
CA GLN A 118 -20.66 -15.05 0.43
C GLN A 118 -20.71 -16.56 0.71
N ALA A 119 -19.57 -17.19 0.98
CA ALA A 119 -19.49 -18.61 1.29
C ALA A 119 -20.35 -18.99 2.50
N PHE A 120 -20.34 -18.18 3.57
CA PHE A 120 -21.21 -18.37 4.73
C PHE A 120 -22.69 -18.29 4.36
N LYS A 121 -23.09 -17.31 3.54
CA LYS A 121 -24.48 -17.16 3.08
C LYS A 121 -24.97 -18.39 2.30
N TYR A 122 -24.14 -18.93 1.40
CA TYR A 122 -24.47 -20.15 0.66
C TYR A 122 -24.52 -21.38 1.57
N SER A 123 -23.58 -21.52 2.50
CA SER A 123 -23.58 -22.63 3.47
C SER A 123 -24.83 -22.62 4.36
N LEU A 124 -25.24 -21.44 4.85
CA LEU A 124 -26.46 -21.28 5.64
C LEU A 124 -27.71 -21.62 4.84
N MET A 125 -27.80 -21.16 3.59
CA MET A 125 -28.92 -21.46 2.70
C MET A 125 -29.04 -22.97 2.43
N ASN A 126 -27.92 -23.65 2.16
CA ASN A 126 -27.89 -25.10 1.97
C ASN A 126 -28.30 -25.86 3.24
N LEU A 127 -27.89 -25.40 4.42
CA LEU A 127 -28.31 -26.00 5.69
C LEU A 127 -29.83 -25.88 5.89
N ILE A 128 -30.41 -24.70 5.60
CA ILE A 128 -31.86 -24.48 5.70
C ILE A 128 -32.61 -25.40 4.73
N ILE A 129 -32.16 -25.47 3.47
CA ILE A 129 -32.77 -26.36 2.46
C ILE A 129 -32.73 -27.81 2.93
N ARG A 130 -31.61 -28.27 3.49
CA ARG A 130 -31.47 -29.63 4.01
C ARG A 130 -32.42 -29.91 5.17
N ILE A 131 -32.51 -29.01 6.15
CA ILE A 131 -33.43 -29.15 7.29
C ILE A 131 -34.89 -29.18 6.82
N LEU A 132 -35.24 -28.38 5.81
CA LEU A 132 -36.59 -28.38 5.24
C LEU A 132 -36.87 -29.67 4.47
N SER A 133 -35.91 -30.18 3.69
CA SER A 133 -36.03 -31.43 2.95
C SER A 133 -36.10 -32.67 3.84
N ASP A 134 -35.52 -32.64 5.04
CA ASP A 134 -35.60 -33.76 5.98
C ASP A 134 -36.94 -33.79 6.76
N LYS A 135 -37.74 -32.71 6.67
CA LYS A 135 -39.03 -32.56 7.39
C LYS A 135 -40.27 -32.87 6.55
N TYR A 136 -40.15 -32.97 5.23
CA TYR A 136 -41.24 -33.23 4.29
C TYR A 136 -40.86 -34.36 3.33
#